data_AF-M2QKB4-F1
#
_entry.id   AF-M2QKB4-F1
#
_cell.length_a   1.000
_cell.length_b   1.000
_cell.length_c   1.000
_cell.angle_alpha   90.00
_cell.angle_beta   90.00
_cell.angle_gamma   90.00
#
_symmetry.space_group_name_H-M   'P 1'
#
loop_
_entity.id
_entity.type
_entity.pdbx_description
1 polymer ?
#
loop_
_entity_poly.entity_id
_entity_poly.type
_entity_poly.pdbx_seq_one_letter_code
_entity_poly.pdbx_strand_id
1 'polypeptide(L)'
;MADLGPDIASDPIVSILQSDWISTCCTVATSVLVFYDHIMTLPREIDLIWGRKWSSVTILFHFNRWAIFVWAVQQLPFTVLPLLEAQSCVGFYIFNFAFTLLLFAIWAAFSSFRTFGISGRNWWLATAVCALNMVPVGTNGLCTRISVAVADLLVLLITWRKTYGLYRISKRNNVPAPILGLLLKDGKGYFVSILLALNILNVVGNMTNVEPYEPYS
;
A
#
# COMPACT_ATOMS: atom_id res chain seq x y z
N MET A 1 -24.78 14.01 -45.93
CA MET A 1 -23.33 14.07 -45.65
C MET A 1 -23.26 14.65 -44.25
N ALA A 2 -23.14 13.79 -43.23
CA ALA A 2 -23.13 14.23 -41.85
C ALA A 2 -21.77 14.89 -41.58
N ASP A 3 -21.79 16.16 -41.21
CA ASP A 3 -20.64 16.84 -40.63
C ASP A 3 -20.29 16.14 -39.30
N LEU A 4 -19.37 15.17 -39.36
CA LEU A 4 -18.67 14.71 -38.16
C LEU A 4 -17.76 15.85 -37.72
N GLY A 5 -18.25 16.65 -36.78
CA GLY A 5 -17.50 17.73 -36.16
C GLY A 5 -16.22 17.24 -35.46
N PRO A 6 -15.23 18.12 -35.26
CA PRO A 6 -13.95 17.82 -34.60
C PRO A 6 -14.09 17.28 -33.17
N ASP A 7 -15.29 17.39 -32.59
CA ASP A 7 -15.60 17.06 -31.20
C ASP A 7 -15.42 15.56 -30.89
N ILE A 8 -15.81 14.66 -31.81
CA ILE A 8 -15.75 13.19 -31.60
C ILE A 8 -14.30 12.67 -31.52
N ALA A 9 -13.35 13.36 -32.16
CA ALA A 9 -11.93 12.98 -32.08
C ALA A 9 -11.21 13.58 -30.86
N SER A 10 -11.70 14.70 -30.31
CA SER A 10 -11.11 15.35 -29.13
C SER A 10 -11.54 14.73 -27.80
N ASP A 11 -12.76 14.19 -27.70
CA ASP A 11 -13.28 13.58 -26.47
C ASP A 11 -12.37 12.51 -25.85
N PRO A 12 -11.87 11.50 -26.62
CA PRO A 12 -10.97 10.48 -26.04
C PRO A 12 -9.60 11.04 -25.66
N ILE A 13 -9.13 12.10 -26.34
CA ILE A 13 -7.83 12.72 -26.04
C ILE A 13 -7.93 13.52 -24.73
N VAL A 14 -9.02 14.25 -24.53
CA VAL A 14 -9.27 15.04 -23.32
C VAL A 14 -9.37 14.14 -22.09
N SER A 15 -10.05 12.99 -22.17
CA SER A 15 -10.16 12.06 -21.04
C SER A 15 -8.81 11.44 -20.66
N ILE A 16 -7.98 11.09 -21.64
CA ILE A 16 -6.62 10.59 -21.42
C ILE A 16 -5.77 11.66 -20.71
N LEU A 17 -5.77 12.90 -21.20
CA LEU A 17 -4.99 13.99 -20.60
C LEU A 17 -5.47 14.32 -19.18
N GLN A 18 -6.77 14.27 -18.92
CA GLN A 18 -7.31 14.45 -17.57
C GLN A 18 -6.86 13.33 -16.62
N SER A 19 -6.90 12.08 -17.06
CA SER A 19 -6.45 10.94 -16.25
C SER A 19 -4.94 11.01 -15.95
N ASP A 20 -4.14 11.41 -16.94
CA ASP A 20 -2.70 11.55 -16.81
C ASP A 20 -2.32 12.72 -15.89
N TRP A 21 -3.05 13.83 -15.99
CA TRP A 21 -2.90 14.97 -15.09
C TRP A 21 -3.19 14.60 -13.63
N ILE A 22 -4.28 13.88 -13.39
CA ILE A 22 -4.65 13.42 -12.04
C ILE A 22 -3.56 12.50 -11.48
N SER A 23 -3.10 11.52 -12.28
CA SER A 23 -2.03 10.60 -11.91
C SER A 23 -0.73 11.33 -11.57
N THR A 24 -0.37 12.33 -12.37
CA THR A 24 0.82 13.16 -12.17
C THR A 24 0.72 13.95 -10.87
N CYS A 25 -0.41 14.61 -10.62
CA CYS A 25 -0.64 15.35 -9.38
C CYS A 25 -0.55 14.45 -8.14
N CYS A 26 -1.17 13.27 -8.18
CA CYS A 26 -1.11 12.28 -7.11
C CYS A 26 0.32 11.78 -6.88
N THR A 27 1.10 11.56 -7.94
CA THR A 27 2.48 11.11 -7.85
C THR A 27 3.36 12.17 -7.19
N VAL A 28 3.25 13.44 -7.60
CA VAL A 28 4.00 14.54 -6.99
C VAL A 28 3.63 14.71 -5.52
N ALA A 29 2.34 14.71 -5.19
CA ALA A 29 1.87 14.79 -3.81
C ALA A 29 2.42 13.64 -2.95
N THR A 30 2.42 12.42 -3.49
CA THR A 30 2.96 11.23 -2.81
C THR A 30 4.46 11.35 -2.59
N SER A 31 5.21 11.77 -3.61
CA SER A 31 6.66 12.00 -3.49
C SER A 31 6.97 13.03 -2.43
N VAL A 32 6.29 14.18 -2.43
CA VAL A 32 6.46 15.24 -1.41
C VAL A 32 6.17 14.71 -0.01
N LEU A 33 5.09 13.94 0.16
CA LEU A 33 4.74 13.33 1.44
C LEU A 33 5.82 12.36 1.92
N VAL A 34 6.39 11.55 1.02
CA VAL A 34 7.50 10.64 1.33
C VAL A 34 8.72 11.41 1.81
N PHE A 35 9.12 12.48 1.11
CA PHE A 35 10.25 13.31 1.53
C PHE A 35 10.00 13.96 2.89
N TYR A 36 8.80 14.51 3.09
CA TYR A 36 8.40 15.11 4.35
C TYR A 36 8.47 14.12 5.52
N ASP A 37 7.90 12.92 5.34
CA ASP A 37 7.93 11.87 6.35
C ASP A 37 9.36 11.44 6.68
N HIS A 38 10.24 11.30 5.68
CA HIS A 38 11.64 10.99 5.88
C HIS A 38 12.33 12.03 6.76
N ILE A 39 12.20 13.31 6.42
CA ILE A 39 12.85 14.39 7.17
C ILE A 39 12.36 14.44 8.62
N MET A 40 11.05 14.24 8.84
CA MET A 40 10.44 14.30 10.17
C MET A 40 10.78 13.11 11.07
N THR A 41 10.99 11.94 10.49
CA THR A 41 11.26 10.70 11.23
C THR A 41 12.74 10.49 11.50
N LEU A 42 13.62 11.01 10.62
CA LEU A 42 15.08 10.84 10.67
C LEU A 42 15.71 11.02 12.07
N PRO A 43 15.42 12.11 12.81
CA PRO A 43 16.03 12.32 14.13
C PRO A 43 15.73 11.17 15.11
N ARG A 44 14.47 10.71 15.13
CA ARG A 44 14.03 9.65 16.03
C ARG A 44 14.61 8.30 15.65
N GLU A 45 14.81 8.03 14.37
CA GLU A 45 15.34 6.73 13.93
C GLU A 45 16.83 6.61 14.14
N ILE A 46 17.57 7.72 14.05
CA ILE A 46 18.99 7.77 14.37
C ILE A 46 19.18 7.39 15.85
N ASP A 47 18.38 7.98 16.75
CA ASP A 47 18.48 7.70 18.18
C ASP A 47 18.02 6.28 18.56
N LEU A 48 16.96 5.77 17.94
CA LEU A 48 16.29 4.53 18.36
C LEU A 48 16.74 3.27 17.61
N ILE A 49 17.16 3.41 16.35
CA ILE A 49 17.31 2.28 15.43
C ILE A 49 18.76 2.16 14.94
N TRP A 50 19.43 3.27 14.61
CA TRP A 50 20.74 3.22 13.95
C TRP A 50 21.86 2.69 14.88
N GLY A 51 21.74 2.87 16.19
CA GLY A 51 22.67 2.31 17.18
C GLY A 51 22.40 0.84 17.57
N ARG A 52 21.36 0.20 17.04
CA ARG A 52 20.92 -1.13 17.48
C ARG A 52 21.62 -2.25 16.70
N LYS A 53 21.83 -3.40 17.35
CA LYS A 53 22.38 -4.61 16.70
C LYS A 53 21.57 -4.98 15.44
N TRP A 54 22.27 -5.36 14.38
CA TRP A 54 21.68 -5.82 13.12
C TRP A 54 20.79 -7.04 13.36
N SER A 55 19.48 -6.84 13.24
CA SER A 55 18.45 -7.88 13.29
C SER A 55 17.70 -7.88 11.95
N SER A 56 17.08 -9.00 11.58
CA SER A 56 16.28 -9.12 10.36
C SER A 56 15.22 -8.02 10.23
N VAL A 57 14.65 -7.56 11.34
CA VAL A 57 13.67 -6.46 11.37
C VAL A 57 14.33 -5.10 11.06
N THR A 58 15.53 -4.86 11.59
CA THR A 58 16.30 -3.62 11.35
C THR A 58 16.73 -3.51 9.88
N ILE A 59 17.17 -4.62 9.29
CA ILE A 59 17.56 -4.70 7.88
C ILE A 59 16.35 -4.43 6.98
N LEU A 60 15.23 -5.12 7.24
CA LEU A 60 14.00 -4.94 6.49
C LEU A 60 13.49 -3.49 6.57
N PHE A 61 13.59 -2.86 7.74
CA PHE A 61 13.25 -1.46 7.94
C PHE A 61 14.10 -0.51 7.10
N HIS A 62 15.43 -0.67 7.13
CA HIS A 62 16.31 0.17 6.32
C HIS A 62 16.06 -0.03 4.83
N PHE A 63 15.93 -1.30 4.39
CA PHE A 63 15.70 -1.62 2.99
C PHE A 63 14.39 -1.02 2.46
N ASN A 64 13.30 -1.13 3.22
CA ASN A 64 12.02 -0.48 2.92
C ASN A 64 12.15 1.03 2.79
N ARG A 65 12.84 1.64 3.75
CA ARG A 65 12.99 3.08 3.79
C ARG A 65 13.73 3.62 2.57
N TRP A 66 14.89 3.06 2.27
CA TRP A 66 15.68 3.46 1.11
C TRP A 66 14.97 3.14 -0.20
N ALA A 67 14.25 2.02 -0.29
CA ALA A 67 13.47 1.67 -1.48
C ALA A 67 12.36 2.71 -1.75
N ILE A 68 11.61 3.13 -0.72
CA ILE A 68 10.55 4.15 -0.85
C ILE A 68 11.15 5.50 -1.23
N PHE A 69 12.29 5.87 -0.65
CA PHE A 69 12.97 7.12 -0.98
C PHE A 69 13.47 7.13 -2.44
N VAL A 70 14.11 6.05 -2.90
CA VAL A 70 14.55 5.91 -4.29
C VAL A 70 13.37 5.93 -5.26
N TRP A 71 12.24 5.32 -4.89
CA TRP A 71 10.99 5.43 -5.63
C TRP A 71 10.50 6.88 -5.73
N ALA A 72 10.52 7.66 -4.66
CA ALA A 72 10.11 9.07 -4.73
C ALA A 72 11.07 9.90 -5.61
N VAL A 73 12.38 9.66 -5.52
CA VAL A 73 13.40 10.38 -6.30
C VAL A 73 13.29 10.08 -7.79
N GLN A 74 13.07 8.81 -8.20
CA GLN A 74 13.00 8.46 -9.62
C GLN A 74 11.78 9.06 -10.34
N GLN A 75 10.71 9.42 -9.63
CA GLN A 75 9.49 9.96 -10.22
C GLN A 75 9.55 11.48 -10.46
N LEU A 76 10.45 12.20 -9.79
CA LEU A 76 10.56 13.66 -9.92
C LEU A 76 11.05 14.12 -11.30
N PRO A 77 12.08 13.55 -11.92
CA PRO A 77 12.58 14.00 -13.23
C PRO A 77 11.52 13.94 -14.33
N PHE A 78 10.67 12.91 -14.33
CA PHE A 78 9.62 12.71 -15.33
C PHE A 78 8.44 13.67 -15.17
N THR A 79 8.20 14.16 -13.96
CA THR A 79 7.03 15.00 -13.65
C THR A 79 7.33 16.50 -13.70
N VAL A 80 8.59 16.91 -13.49
CA VAL A 80 8.98 18.35 -13.39
C VAL A 80 9.89 18.86 -14.50
N LEU A 81 10.54 17.98 -15.26
CA LEU A 81 11.50 18.36 -16.31
C LEU A 81 11.09 17.77 -17.67
N PRO A 82 10.21 18.46 -18.42
CA PRO A 82 9.84 18.04 -19.78
C PRO A 82 10.99 18.07 -20.80
N LEU A 83 12.18 18.58 -20.44
CA LEU A 83 13.35 18.71 -21.34
C LEU A 83 14.27 17.46 -21.37
N LEU A 84 13.99 16.42 -20.59
CA LEU A 84 14.72 15.14 -20.63
C LEU A 84 13.94 14.10 -21.44
N GLU A 85 13.55 14.44 -22.67
CA GLU A 85 12.82 13.57 -23.63
C GLU A 85 13.59 12.30 -24.07
N ALA A 86 14.76 11.99 -23.51
CA ALA A 86 15.61 10.88 -23.97
C ALA A 86 16.11 9.96 -22.84
N GLN A 87 15.28 9.66 -21.84
CA GLN A 87 15.48 8.43 -21.07
C GLN A 87 14.73 7.30 -21.77
N SER A 88 15.40 6.19 -22.08
CA SER A 88 14.79 5.00 -22.69
C SER A 88 13.50 4.64 -21.94
N CYS A 89 12.33 4.93 -22.53
CA CYS A 89 11.03 4.69 -21.90
C CYS A 89 10.90 3.24 -21.44
N VAL A 90 11.49 2.31 -22.20
CA VAL A 90 11.58 0.88 -21.88
C VAL A 90 12.44 0.62 -20.64
N GLY A 91 13.60 1.26 -20.52
CA GLY A 91 14.49 1.10 -19.37
C GLY A 91 13.88 1.64 -18.08
N PHE A 92 13.24 2.82 -18.16
CA PHE A 92 12.50 3.39 -17.05
C PHE A 92 11.30 2.54 -16.66
N TYR A 93 10.50 2.07 -17.62
CA TYR A 93 9.36 1.21 -17.38
C TYR A 93 9.77 -0.10 -16.69
N ILE A 94 10.81 -0.78 -17.18
CA ILE A 94 11.34 -2.00 -16.58
C ILE A 94 11.86 -1.74 -15.15
N PHE A 95 12.59 -0.63 -14.96
CA PHE A 95 13.13 -0.27 -13.66
C PHE A 95 12.03 0.06 -12.64
N ASN A 96 11.03 0.85 -13.04
CA ASN A 96 9.88 1.21 -12.22
C ASN A 96 9.05 -0.03 -11.86
N PHE A 97 8.83 -0.93 -12.83
CA PHE A 97 8.15 -2.19 -12.61
C PHE A 97 8.91 -3.05 -11.59
N ALA A 98 10.22 -3.25 -11.76
CA ALA A 98 11.06 -4.00 -10.82
C ALA A 98 11.05 -3.41 -9.41
N PHE A 99 11.14 -2.08 -9.29
CA PHE A 99 11.06 -1.39 -7.99
C PHE A 99 9.68 -1.54 -7.34
N THR A 100 8.62 -1.48 -8.14
CA THR A 100 7.25 -1.73 -7.66
C THR A 100 7.14 -3.14 -7.09
N LEU A 101 7.66 -4.16 -7.79
CA LEU A 101 7.67 -5.54 -7.29
C LEU A 101 8.44 -5.67 -5.97
N LEU A 102 9.57 -5.00 -5.87
CA LEU A 102 10.39 -4.99 -4.67
C LEU A 102 9.64 -4.34 -3.49
N LEU A 103 8.96 -3.20 -3.70
CA LEU A 103 8.15 -2.55 -2.67
C LEU A 103 6.97 -3.43 -2.22
N PHE A 104 6.29 -4.10 -3.16
CA PHE A 104 5.23 -5.07 -2.83
C PHE A 104 5.77 -6.25 -2.03
N ALA A 105 6.93 -6.80 -2.40
CA ALA A 105 7.57 -7.89 -1.68
C ALA A 105 7.96 -7.46 -0.25
N ILE A 106 8.46 -6.24 -0.08
CA ILE A 106 8.75 -5.66 1.24
C ILE A 106 7.47 -5.51 2.06
N TRP A 107 6.40 -5.01 1.47
CA TRP A 107 5.10 -4.86 2.14
C TRP A 107 4.54 -6.22 2.58
N ALA A 108 4.60 -7.23 1.70
CA ALA A 108 4.25 -8.62 2.01
C ALA A 108 5.13 -9.19 3.13
N ALA A 109 6.44 -8.88 3.13
CA ALA A 109 7.36 -9.27 4.20
C ALA A 109 6.96 -8.63 5.53
N PHE A 110 6.70 -7.32 5.59
CA PHE A 110 6.23 -6.67 6.81
C PHE A 110 4.93 -7.26 7.34
N SER A 111 3.98 -7.52 6.43
CA SER A 111 2.70 -8.14 6.77
C SER A 111 2.87 -9.56 7.33
N SER A 112 3.73 -10.38 6.70
CA SER A 112 4.02 -11.74 7.15
C SER A 112 4.79 -11.78 8.47
N PHE A 113 5.81 -10.92 8.69
CA PHE A 113 6.53 -10.84 9.96
C PHE A 113 5.63 -10.37 11.11
N ARG A 114 4.77 -9.38 10.85
CA ARG A 114 3.78 -8.92 11.82
C ARG A 114 2.82 -10.05 12.20
N THR A 115 2.27 -10.77 11.22
CA THR A 115 1.36 -11.90 11.47
C THR A 115 2.06 -13.10 12.10
N PHE A 116 3.33 -13.34 11.81
CA PHE A 116 4.16 -14.38 12.42
C PHE A 116 4.36 -14.14 13.92
N GLY A 117 4.67 -12.89 14.29
CA GLY A 117 4.76 -12.47 15.69
C GLY A 117 3.43 -12.62 16.43
N ILE A 118 2.33 -12.21 15.82
CA ILE A 118 0.97 -12.26 16.41
C ILE A 118 0.44 -13.71 16.50
N SER A 119 0.81 -14.57 15.54
CA SER A 119 0.28 -15.94 15.46
C SER A 119 0.96 -16.90 16.43
N GLY A 120 2.00 -16.47 17.14
CA GLY A 120 2.75 -17.32 18.07
C GLY A 120 3.66 -18.30 17.33
N ARG A 121 4.37 -17.83 16.29
CA ARG A 121 5.32 -18.63 15.49
C ARG A 121 4.67 -19.72 14.62
N ASN A 122 3.44 -19.51 14.13
CA ASN A 122 2.82 -20.38 13.12
C ASN A 122 3.14 -19.89 11.71
N TRP A 123 4.04 -20.60 11.03
CA TRP A 123 4.66 -20.22 9.75
C TRP A 123 3.66 -20.32 8.60
N TRP A 124 2.69 -21.25 8.67
CA TRP A 124 1.63 -21.43 7.66
C TRP A 124 0.78 -20.18 7.41
N LEU A 125 0.40 -19.47 8.48
CA LEU A 125 -0.38 -18.23 8.36
C LEU A 125 0.46 -17.10 7.75
N ALA A 126 1.75 -17.02 8.10
CA ALA A 126 2.66 -16.05 7.54
C ALA A 126 2.91 -16.30 6.03
N THR A 127 3.07 -17.57 5.63
CA THR A 127 3.20 -17.95 4.22
C THR A 127 1.93 -17.70 3.44
N ALA A 128 0.75 -18.00 4.00
CA ALA A 128 -0.53 -17.70 3.35
C ALA A 128 -0.72 -16.20 3.12
N VAL A 129 -0.38 -15.37 4.12
CA VAL A 129 -0.42 -13.90 4.00
C VAL A 129 0.60 -13.40 2.98
N CYS A 130 1.83 -13.93 2.99
CA CYS A 130 2.85 -13.56 2.00
C CYS A 130 2.41 -13.91 0.57
N ALA A 131 1.93 -15.14 0.37
CA ALA A 131 1.44 -15.61 -0.93
C ALA A 131 0.29 -14.74 -1.44
N LEU A 132 -0.69 -14.41 -0.59
CA LEU A 132 -1.82 -13.56 -0.97
C LEU A 132 -1.39 -12.15 -1.41
N ASN A 133 -0.39 -11.56 -0.72
CA ASN A 133 0.12 -10.24 -1.05
C ASN A 133 1.01 -10.23 -2.32
N MET A 134 1.45 -11.40 -2.78
CA MET A 134 2.26 -11.55 -4.01
C MET A 134 1.41 -11.76 -5.27
N VAL A 135 0.15 -12.21 -5.14
CA VAL A 135 -0.81 -12.40 -6.26
C VAL A 135 -1.04 -11.14 -7.14
N PRO A 136 -1.04 -9.90 -6.59
CA PRO A 136 -1.18 -8.64 -7.35
C PRO A 136 -0.22 -8.46 -8.53
N VAL A 137 0.93 -9.16 -8.49
CA VAL A 137 2.04 -8.99 -9.43
C VAL A 137 1.76 -9.62 -10.80
N GLY A 138 0.91 -10.65 -10.87
CA GLY A 138 0.73 -11.48 -12.07
C GLY A 138 -0.66 -11.47 -12.68
N THR A 139 -1.62 -10.72 -12.11
CA THR A 139 -3.04 -10.86 -12.49
C THR A 139 -3.67 -9.53 -12.91
N ASN A 140 -4.58 -9.58 -13.88
CA ASN A 140 -5.33 -8.42 -14.37
C ASN A 140 -6.05 -7.68 -13.24
N GLY A 141 -6.21 -6.37 -13.40
CA GLY A 141 -6.55 -5.39 -12.35
C GLY A 141 -7.60 -5.84 -11.34
N LEU A 142 -8.72 -6.43 -11.77
CA LEU A 142 -9.80 -6.86 -10.86
C LEU A 142 -9.35 -7.94 -9.85
N CYS A 143 -8.66 -8.99 -10.30
CA CYS A 143 -8.18 -10.06 -9.42
C CYS A 143 -7.16 -9.54 -8.41
N THR A 144 -6.24 -8.70 -8.88
CA THR A 144 -5.23 -8.05 -8.06
C THR A 144 -5.86 -7.21 -6.93
N ARG A 145 -6.90 -6.46 -7.24
CA ARG A 145 -7.58 -5.58 -6.28
C ARG A 145 -8.33 -6.39 -5.22
N ILE A 146 -8.97 -7.49 -5.62
CA ILE A 146 -9.65 -8.41 -4.68
C ILE A 146 -8.64 -9.10 -3.76
N SER A 147 -7.50 -9.56 -4.30
CA SER A 147 -6.46 -10.22 -3.49
C SER A 147 -5.90 -9.32 -2.39
N VAL A 148 -5.61 -8.05 -2.70
CA VAL A 148 -5.12 -7.08 -1.70
C VAL A 148 -6.17 -6.84 -0.61
N ALA A 149 -7.42 -6.57 -1.01
CA ALA A 149 -8.50 -6.33 -0.03
C ALA A 149 -8.71 -7.54 0.90
N VAL A 150 -8.69 -8.76 0.36
CA VAL A 150 -8.82 -9.98 1.17
C VAL A 150 -7.61 -10.17 2.09
N ALA A 151 -6.40 -9.87 1.63
CA ALA A 151 -5.19 -9.95 2.45
C ALA A 151 -5.28 -9.00 3.67
N ASP A 152 -5.67 -7.75 3.44
CA ASP A 152 -5.85 -6.75 4.52
C ASP A 152 -6.93 -7.19 5.52
N LEU A 153 -8.07 -7.69 5.03
CA LEU A 153 -9.15 -8.21 5.88
C LEU A 153 -8.69 -9.40 6.73
N LEU A 154 -7.95 -10.34 6.15
CA LEU A 154 -7.42 -11.49 6.87
C LEU A 154 -6.44 -11.08 7.98
N VAL A 155 -5.52 -10.16 7.68
CA VAL A 155 -4.56 -9.64 8.67
C VAL A 155 -5.28 -8.95 9.81
N LEU A 156 -6.31 -8.14 9.51
CA LEU A 156 -7.15 -7.49 10.52
C LEU A 156 -7.91 -8.51 11.37
N LEU A 157 -8.51 -9.53 10.76
CA LEU A 157 -9.24 -10.59 11.46
C LEU A 157 -8.33 -11.43 12.38
N ILE A 158 -7.13 -11.80 11.90
CA ILE A 158 -6.15 -12.53 12.71
C ILE A 158 -5.70 -11.68 13.91
N THR A 159 -5.37 -10.41 13.65
CA THR A 159 -5.00 -9.45 14.69
C THR A 159 -6.11 -9.34 15.73
N TRP A 160 -7.35 -9.18 15.28
CA TRP A 160 -8.52 -9.08 16.15
C TRP A 160 -8.74 -10.32 17.01
N ARG A 161 -8.77 -11.52 16.40
CA ARG A 161 -9.01 -12.78 17.12
C ARG A 161 -8.00 -12.99 18.25
N LYS A 162 -6.72 -12.67 17.99
CA LYS A 162 -5.65 -12.81 18.98
C LYS A 162 -5.73 -11.74 20.07
N THR A 163 -5.97 -10.47 19.72
CA THR A 163 -6.18 -9.40 20.69
C THR A 163 -7.39 -9.65 21.59
N TYR A 164 -8.49 -10.15 21.03
CA TYR A 164 -9.69 -10.50 21.78
C TYR A 164 -9.47 -11.72 22.69
N GLY A 165 -8.71 -12.70 22.22
CA GLY A 165 -8.28 -13.86 23.03
C GLY A 165 -7.47 -13.44 24.26
N LEU A 166 -6.48 -12.56 24.08
CA LEU A 166 -5.68 -12.02 25.18
C LEU A 166 -6.52 -11.22 26.18
N TYR A 167 -7.46 -10.41 25.69
CA TYR A 167 -8.42 -9.69 26.54
C TYR A 167 -9.29 -10.65 27.37
N ARG A 168 -9.80 -11.71 26.75
CA ARG A 168 -10.64 -12.71 27.43
C ARG A 168 -9.87 -13.45 28.51
N ILE A 169 -8.59 -13.76 28.27
CA ILE A 169 -7.71 -14.43 29.24
C ILE A 169 -7.42 -13.53 30.44
N SER A 170 -7.12 -12.24 30.22
CA SER A 170 -6.91 -11.26 31.29
C SER A 170 -8.18 -11.08 32.15
N LYS A 171 -9.36 -10.98 31.52
CA LYS A 171 -10.64 -10.86 32.23
C LYS A 171 -10.97 -12.09 33.08
N ARG A 172 -10.63 -13.29 32.60
CA ARG A 172 -10.91 -14.55 33.31
C ARG A 172 -9.98 -14.79 34.51
N ASN A 173 -8.77 -14.26 34.45
CA ASN A 173 -7.76 -14.46 35.49
C ASN A 173 -7.66 -13.30 36.49
N ASN A 174 -8.58 -12.32 36.47
CA ASN A 174 -8.52 -11.09 37.28
C ASN A 174 -7.15 -10.38 37.23
N VAL A 175 -6.38 -10.58 36.15
CA VAL A 175 -5.09 -9.93 35.98
C VAL A 175 -5.38 -8.53 35.43
N PRO A 176 -4.90 -7.45 36.06
CA PRO A 176 -5.12 -6.10 35.57
C PRO A 176 -4.66 -6.04 34.12
N ALA A 177 -5.60 -5.80 33.21
CA ALA A 177 -5.28 -5.62 31.81
C ALA A 177 -4.31 -4.42 31.72
N PRO A 178 -3.17 -4.54 31.02
CA PRO A 178 -2.30 -3.40 30.82
C PRO A 178 -3.12 -2.24 30.23
N ILE A 179 -2.79 -1.00 30.59
CA ILE A 179 -3.51 0.25 30.22
C ILE A 179 -3.88 0.28 28.72
N LEU A 180 -3.03 -0.33 27.88
CA LEU A 180 -3.26 -0.56 26.45
C LEU A 180 -4.56 -1.32 26.13
N GLY A 181 -4.97 -2.31 26.94
CA GLY A 181 -6.18 -3.11 26.76
C GLY A 181 -7.48 -2.34 26.98
N LEU A 182 -7.48 -1.40 27.93
CA LEU A 182 -8.59 -0.48 28.22
C LEU A 182 -8.62 0.68 27.21
N LEU A 183 -7.46 1.27 26.89
CA LEU A 183 -7.35 2.34 25.90
C LEU A 183 -7.71 1.87 24.48
N LEU A 184 -7.39 0.62 24.17
CA LEU A 184 -7.86 -0.03 22.96
C LEU A 184 -9.37 -0.38 23.04
N LYS A 185 -9.99 -0.64 24.20
CA LYS A 185 -11.41 -1.07 24.26
C LYS A 185 -12.35 -0.04 23.60
N ASP A 186 -12.05 1.25 23.76
CA ASP A 186 -12.84 2.34 23.18
C ASP A 186 -12.32 2.79 21.80
N GLY A 187 -11.01 2.73 21.52
CA GLY A 187 -10.45 3.08 20.20
C GLY A 187 -10.49 1.97 19.14
N LYS A 188 -10.65 0.70 19.54
CA LYS A 188 -10.59 -0.47 18.64
C LYS A 188 -11.75 -0.57 17.67
N GLY A 189 -12.96 -0.24 18.11
CA GLY A 189 -14.14 -0.23 17.24
C GLY A 189 -13.97 0.81 16.14
N TYR A 190 -13.59 2.03 16.51
CA TYR A 190 -13.33 3.12 15.56
C TYR A 190 -12.22 2.80 14.57
N PHE A 191 -11.08 2.24 15.02
CA PHE A 191 -9.99 1.90 14.11
C PHE A 191 -10.39 0.82 13.09
N VAL A 192 -11.13 -0.21 13.53
CA VAL A 192 -11.63 -1.25 12.63
C VAL A 192 -12.70 -0.69 11.70
N SER A 193 -13.64 0.11 12.20
CA SER A 193 -14.68 0.73 11.39
C SER A 193 -14.12 1.71 10.36
N ILE A 194 -13.11 2.51 10.73
CA ILE A 194 -12.41 3.43 9.82
C ILE A 194 -11.64 2.65 8.76
N LEU A 195 -10.87 1.62 9.13
CA LEU A 195 -10.12 0.83 8.15
C LEU A 195 -11.02 0.00 7.25
N LEU A 196 -12.11 -0.54 7.79
CA LEU A 196 -13.12 -1.25 7.00
C LEU A 196 -13.82 -0.27 6.06
N ALA A 197 -14.18 0.93 6.53
CA ALA A 197 -14.76 1.97 5.70
C ALA A 197 -13.80 2.42 4.59
N LEU A 198 -12.50 2.60 4.89
CA LEU A 198 -11.49 2.96 3.89
C LEU A 198 -11.28 1.84 2.86
N ASN A 199 -11.25 0.58 3.28
CA ASN A 199 -11.17 -0.55 2.35
C ASN A 199 -12.43 -0.69 1.49
N ILE A 200 -13.62 -0.51 2.09
CA ILE A 200 -14.89 -0.52 1.36
C ILE A 200 -14.95 0.66 0.38
N LEU A 201 -14.57 1.87 0.80
CA LEU A 201 -14.51 3.07 -0.05
C LEU A 201 -13.53 2.87 -1.21
N ASN A 202 -12.38 2.25 -0.97
CA ASN A 202 -11.42 1.92 -2.01
C ASN A 202 -12.00 0.88 -3.00
N VAL A 203 -12.70 -0.15 -2.53
CA VAL A 203 -13.35 -1.13 -3.41
C VAL A 203 -14.49 -0.49 -4.20
N VAL A 204 -15.36 0.27 -3.54
CA VAL A 204 -16.53 0.92 -4.16
C VAL A 204 -16.13 2.00 -5.15
N GLY A 205 -15.19 2.88 -4.78
CA GLY A 205 -14.67 3.91 -5.69
C GLY A 205 -13.97 3.33 -6.91
N ASN A 206 -13.38 2.13 -6.80
CA ASN A 206 -12.78 1.46 -7.95
C ASN A 206 -13.81 0.71 -8.81
N MET A 207 -14.90 0.19 -8.23
CA MET A 207 -15.99 -0.43 -8.98
C MET A 207 -16.76 0.58 -9.84
N THR A 208 -16.85 1.83 -9.40
CA THR A 208 -17.48 2.92 -10.16
C THR A 208 -16.61 3.45 -11.30
N ASN A 209 -15.28 3.27 -11.23
CA ASN A 209 -14.34 3.71 -12.27
C ASN A 209 -14.06 2.64 -13.34
N VAL A 210 -14.61 1.42 -13.19
CA VAL A 210 -14.65 0.44 -14.28
C VAL A 210 -15.83 0.82 -15.16
N GLU A 211 -15.62 1.80 -16.03
CA GLU A 211 -16.55 2.09 -17.11
C GLU A 211 -16.71 0.80 -17.93
N PRO A 212 -17.94 0.33 -18.20
CA PRO A 212 -18.14 -0.82 -19.06
C PRO A 212 -17.55 -0.49 -20.42
N TYR A 213 -16.53 -1.26 -20.81
CA TYR A 213 -16.00 -1.27 -22.15
C TYR A 213 -17.15 -1.67 -23.08
N GLU A 214 -17.89 -0.70 -23.64
CA GLU A 214 -18.87 -0.98 -24.68
C GLU A 214 -18.09 -1.41 -25.93
N PRO A 215 -18.27 -2.65 -26.43
CA PRO A 215 -17.73 -3.02 -27.71
C PRO A 215 -18.53 -2.29 -28.78
N TYR A 216 -17.88 -1.36 -29.47
CA TYR A 216 -18.40 -0.64 -30.63
C TYR A 216 -19.16 -1.61 -31.57
N SER A 217 -20.47 -1.38 -31.75
CA SER A 217 -21.31 -1.99 -32.78
C SER A 217 -21.61 -0.98 -33.87
#